data_AF-A0A2U1PUX2-F1
#
_entry.id   AF-A0A2U1PUX2-F1
#
_cell.length_a   1.000
_cell.length_b   1.000
_cell.length_c   1.000
_cell.angle_alpha   90.00
_cell.angle_beta   90.00
_cell.angle_gamma   90.00
#
_symmetry.space_group_name_H-M   'P 1'
#
loop_
_entity.id
_entity.type
_entity.pdbx_description
1 polymer ?
#
loop_
_entity_poly.entity_id
_entity_poly.type
_entity_poly.pdbx_seq_one_letter_code
_entity_poly.pdbx_strand_id
1 'polypeptide(L)'
;MEEEAERKIGWLFKLIFAGTATVIGYHIFPYLGDNLIQQSVSLLNVKDPLFKRMGASRLARFATDDEQRMKIVEMGGAQKIVEMLGDAKDDATRKEALNAIIALARADEAVGALHSAGAVSAIMATPESAEDAEIEKYKRKLLKRFRDMNYGESSS
;
A
#
# COMPACT_ATOMS: atom_id res chain seq x y z
N MET A 1 -36.65 40.96 14.79
CA MET A 1 -35.59 41.53 13.92
C MET A 1 -34.24 40.90 14.21
N GLU A 2 -33.85 40.73 15.48
CA GLU A 2 -32.58 40.09 15.87
C GLU A 2 -32.47 38.61 15.44
N GLU A 3 -33.52 37.80 15.69
CA GLU A 3 -33.53 36.37 15.34
C GLU A 3 -33.37 36.11 13.83
N GLU A 4 -33.90 37.00 12.98
CA GLU A 4 -33.74 36.91 11.53
C GLU A 4 -32.33 37.29 11.08
N ALA A 5 -31.69 38.24 11.78
CA ALA A 5 -30.31 38.65 11.53
C ALA A 5 -29.33 37.54 11.92
N GLU A 6 -29.52 36.91 13.08
CA GLU A 6 -28.72 35.76 13.53
C GLU A 6 -28.82 34.58 12.56
N ARG A 7 -30.03 34.29 12.07
CA ARG A 7 -30.24 33.25 11.05
C ARG A 7 -29.50 33.55 9.74
N LYS A 8 -29.50 34.80 9.28
CA LYS A 8 -28.77 35.23 8.07
C LYS A 8 -27.27 35.14 8.26
N ILE A 9 -26.77 35.54 9.43
CA ILE A 9 -25.35 35.43 9.80
C ILE A 9 -24.91 33.96 9.85
N GLY A 10 -25.71 33.09 10.46
CA GLY A 10 -25.44 31.65 10.49
C GLY A 10 -25.38 31.02 9.10
N TRP A 11 -26.27 31.44 8.19
CA TRP A 11 -26.22 31.02 6.78
C TRP A 11 -24.98 31.55 6.04
N LEU A 12 -24.58 32.80 6.29
CA LEU A 12 -23.36 33.37 5.74
C LEU A 12 -22.12 32.57 6.18
N PHE A 13 -22.00 32.22 7.46
CA PHE A 13 -20.89 31.41 7.96
C PHE A 13 -20.86 30.01 7.34
N LYS A 14 -22.01 29.36 7.16
CA LYS A 14 -22.08 28.06 6.47
C LYS A 14 -21.57 28.15 5.03
N LEU A 15 -21.92 29.21 4.30
CA LEU A 15 -21.45 29.43 2.94
C LEU A 15 -19.94 29.68 2.89
N ILE A 16 -19.41 30.49 3.83
CA ILE A 16 -17.97 30.71 3.94
C ILE A 16 -17.26 29.39 4.23
N PHE A 17 -17.73 28.60 5.20
CA PHE A 17 -17.13 27.31 5.55
C PHE A 17 -17.21 26.29 4.41
N ALA A 18 -18.36 26.17 3.75
CA ALA A 18 -18.51 25.29 2.59
C ALA A 18 -17.57 25.70 1.44
N GLY A 19 -17.47 27.00 1.18
CA GLY A 19 -16.55 27.54 0.17
C GLY A 19 -15.09 27.23 0.50
N THR A 20 -14.65 27.52 1.73
CA THR A 20 -13.26 27.26 2.14
C THR A 20 -12.94 25.77 2.19
N ALA A 21 -13.83 24.94 2.73
CA ALA A 21 -13.65 23.48 2.76
C ALA A 21 -13.56 22.89 1.34
N THR A 22 -14.34 23.41 0.39
CA THR A 22 -14.28 22.98 -1.02
C THR A 22 -12.94 23.36 -1.67
N VAL A 23 -12.47 24.60 -1.46
CA VAL A 23 -11.16 25.07 -1.98
C VAL A 23 -10.01 24.26 -1.38
N ILE A 24 -10.04 24.05 -0.07
CA ILE A 24 -9.05 23.22 0.63
C ILE A 24 -9.09 21.78 0.10
N GLY A 25 -10.29 21.20 -0.05
CA GLY A 25 -10.46 19.87 -0.63
C GLY A 25 -9.84 19.79 -2.02
N TYR A 26 -10.17 20.72 -2.92
CA TYR A 26 -9.63 20.75 -4.28
C TYR A 26 -8.10 20.85 -4.33
N HIS A 27 -7.49 21.66 -3.45
CA HIS A 27 -6.04 21.80 -3.42
C HIS A 27 -5.32 20.66 -2.71
N ILE A 28 -5.86 20.13 -1.61
CA ILE A 28 -5.17 19.13 -0.79
C ILE A 28 -5.39 17.72 -1.31
N PHE A 29 -6.57 17.40 -1.83
CA PHE A 29 -6.95 16.04 -2.22
C PHE A 29 -5.98 15.38 -3.22
N PRO A 30 -5.47 16.08 -4.25
CA PRO A 30 -4.48 15.51 -5.17
C PRO A 30 -3.14 15.15 -4.49
N TYR A 31 -2.72 15.94 -3.50
CA TYR A 31 -1.46 15.69 -2.78
C TYR A 31 -1.63 14.71 -1.63
N LEU A 32 -2.86 14.42 -1.19
CA LEU A 32 -3.08 13.55 -0.05
C LEU A 32 -2.83 12.07 -0.40
N GLY A 33 -3.24 11.60 -1.58
CA GLY A 33 -3.05 10.19 -1.97
C GLY A 33 -1.59 9.84 -2.17
N ASP A 34 -0.95 10.48 -3.14
CA ASP A 34 0.39 10.12 -3.60
C ASP A 34 1.47 10.41 -2.54
N ASN A 35 1.35 11.51 -1.79
CA ASN A 35 2.28 11.79 -0.68
C ASN A 35 2.17 10.74 0.43
N LEU A 36 0.97 10.25 0.74
CA LEU A 36 0.79 9.21 1.76
C LEU A 36 1.35 7.86 1.30
N ILE A 37 1.25 7.54 0.01
CA ILE A 37 1.93 6.36 -0.56
C ILE A 37 3.45 6.53 -0.43
N GLN A 38 4.00 7.67 -0.86
CA GLN A 38 5.44 7.93 -0.80
C GLN A 38 5.99 7.92 0.63
N GLN A 39 5.25 8.46 1.60
CA GLN A 39 5.59 8.37 3.02
C GLN A 39 5.56 6.92 3.50
N SER A 40 4.59 6.12 3.04
CA SER A 40 4.49 4.71 3.41
C SER A 40 5.64 3.88 2.82
N VAL A 41 6.08 4.17 1.60
CA VAL A 41 7.32 3.60 1.02
C VAL A 41 8.55 4.02 1.84
N SER A 42 8.63 5.29 2.23
CA SER A 42 9.75 5.80 3.03
C SER A 42 9.87 5.09 4.39
N LEU A 43 8.75 4.73 5.02
CA LEU A 43 8.72 3.97 6.27
C LEU A 43 9.34 2.58 6.14
N LEU A 44 9.43 1.98 4.94
CA LEU A 44 10.04 0.66 4.75
C LEU A 44 11.58 0.68 4.95
N ASN A 45 12.21 1.85 4.80
CA ASN A 45 13.66 2.01 4.92
C ASN A 45 14.14 2.33 6.34
N VAL A 46 13.24 2.68 7.26
CA VAL A 46 13.64 3.04 8.62
C VAL A 46 14.12 1.81 9.39
N LYS A 47 14.96 2.00 10.41
CA LYS A 47 15.56 0.87 11.13
C LYS A 47 14.56 0.05 11.96
N ASP A 48 13.60 0.72 12.57
CA ASP A 48 12.67 0.11 13.52
C ASP A 48 11.58 -0.70 12.78
N PRO A 49 11.46 -2.02 13.06
CA PRO A 49 10.47 -2.90 12.44
C PRO A 49 9.02 -2.42 12.58
N LEU A 50 8.67 -1.72 13.66
CA LEU A 50 7.30 -1.23 13.87
C LEU A 50 6.87 -0.26 12.77
N PHE A 51 7.76 0.65 12.40
CA PHE A 51 7.48 1.62 11.34
C PHE A 51 7.49 0.95 9.95
N LYS A 52 8.39 -0.01 9.71
CA LYS A 52 8.37 -0.81 8.47
C LYS A 52 7.03 -1.52 8.29
N ARG A 53 6.53 -2.18 9.35
CA ARG A 53 5.21 -2.83 9.38
C ARG A 53 4.08 -1.84 9.09
N MET A 54 4.13 -0.65 9.71
CA MET A 54 3.14 0.40 9.46
C MET A 54 3.14 0.85 8.00
N GLY A 55 4.33 1.04 7.40
CA GLY A 55 4.47 1.37 5.99
C GLY A 55 3.86 0.29 5.08
N ALA A 56 4.25 -0.97 5.27
CA ALA A 56 3.75 -2.09 4.47
C ALA A 56 2.21 -2.25 4.61
N SER A 57 1.70 -2.16 5.83
CA SER A 57 0.26 -2.24 6.11
C SER A 57 -0.53 -1.12 5.40
N ARG A 58 -0.01 0.11 5.40
CA ARG A 58 -0.61 1.24 4.68
C ARG A 58 -0.59 1.03 3.17
N LEU A 59 0.54 0.59 2.60
CA LEU A 59 0.63 0.29 1.17
C LEU A 59 -0.36 -0.79 0.75
N ALA A 60 -0.53 -1.84 1.56
CA ALA A 60 -1.55 -2.87 1.30
C ALA A 60 -2.97 -2.29 1.26
N ARG A 61 -3.26 -1.27 2.09
CA ARG A 61 -4.55 -0.58 2.13
C ARG A 61 -4.75 0.42 0.99
N PHE A 62 -3.68 1.07 0.52
CA PHE A 62 -3.74 1.97 -0.62
C PHE A 62 -3.86 1.24 -1.95
N ALA A 63 -3.42 -0.02 -2.03
CA ALA A 63 -3.58 -0.88 -3.19
C ALA A 63 -5.04 -1.33 -3.43
N THR A 64 -5.96 -0.40 -3.64
CA THR A 64 -7.40 -0.62 -3.81
C THR A 64 -7.75 -1.11 -5.22
N ASP A 65 -7.11 -0.53 -6.23
CA ASP A 65 -7.30 -0.78 -7.65
C ASP A 65 -5.94 -0.78 -8.36
N ASP A 66 -5.94 -1.04 -9.66
CA ASP A 66 -4.71 -1.23 -10.41
C ASP A 66 -3.94 0.08 -10.62
N GLU A 67 -4.63 1.23 -10.73
CA GLU A 67 -3.98 2.54 -10.79
C GLU A 67 -3.18 2.80 -9.51
N GLN A 68 -3.80 2.58 -8.34
CA GLN A 68 -3.12 2.76 -7.06
C GLN A 68 -1.98 1.75 -6.85
N ARG A 69 -2.14 0.49 -7.32
CA ARG A 69 -1.05 -0.50 -7.30
C ARG A 69 0.14 -0.02 -8.12
N MET A 70 -0.11 0.52 -9.31
CA MET A 70 0.95 1.02 -10.19
C MET A 70 1.64 2.26 -9.61
N LYS A 71 0.90 3.18 -8.97
CA LYS A 71 1.52 4.30 -8.23
C LYS A 71 2.49 3.82 -7.15
N ILE A 72 2.13 2.78 -6.40
CA ILE A 72 3.03 2.18 -5.40
C ILE A 72 4.29 1.60 -6.09
N VAL A 73 4.14 0.95 -7.24
CA VAL A 73 5.25 0.40 -8.02
C VAL A 73 6.17 1.51 -8.54
N GLU A 74 5.62 2.57 -9.14
CA GLU A 74 6.34 3.73 -9.67
C GLU A 74 7.14 4.47 -8.57
N MET A 75 6.61 4.51 -7.35
CA MET A 75 7.30 5.05 -6.17
C MET A 75 8.37 4.12 -5.60
N GLY A 76 8.64 2.98 -6.25
CA GLY A 76 9.63 1.99 -5.80
C GLY A 76 9.16 1.09 -4.66
N GLY A 77 7.86 1.11 -4.35
CA GLY A 77 7.27 0.34 -3.26
C GLY A 77 7.47 -1.16 -3.41
N ALA A 78 7.36 -1.71 -4.64
CA ALA A 78 7.58 -3.13 -4.91
C ALA A 78 8.97 -3.59 -4.45
N GLN A 79 10.03 -2.90 -4.91
CA GLN A 79 11.41 -3.17 -4.52
C GLN A 79 11.58 -3.09 -3.00
N LYS A 80 11.06 -2.03 -2.38
CA LYS A 80 11.22 -1.78 -0.95
C LYS A 80 10.50 -2.79 -0.06
N ILE A 81 9.33 -3.27 -0.48
CA ILE A 81 8.59 -4.32 0.24
C ILE A 81 9.35 -5.65 0.15
N VAL A 82 9.94 -5.98 -1.00
CA VAL A 82 10.72 -7.22 -1.17
C VAL A 82 12.01 -7.18 -0.33
N GLU A 83 12.72 -6.05 -0.33
CA GLU A 83 13.87 -5.81 0.56
C GLU A 83 13.48 -5.98 2.03
N MET A 84 12.36 -5.36 2.45
CA MET A 84 11.84 -5.51 3.81
C MET A 84 11.56 -6.97 4.17
N LEU A 85 11.00 -7.77 3.25
CA LEU A 85 10.76 -9.20 3.48
C LEU A 85 12.06 -9.97 3.67
N GLY A 86 13.07 -9.72 2.82
CA GLY A 86 14.38 -10.37 2.91
C GLY A 86 15.14 -10.02 4.19
N ASP A 87 15.01 -8.78 4.67
CA ASP A 87 15.68 -8.32 5.88
C ASP A 87 14.96 -8.70 7.18
N ALA A 88 13.69 -9.11 7.10
CA ALA A 88 12.84 -9.35 8.26
C ALA A 88 13.42 -10.43 9.19
N LYS A 89 13.53 -10.09 10.49
CA LYS A 89 14.04 -10.98 11.54
C LYS A 89 12.93 -11.63 12.37
N ASP A 90 11.70 -11.13 12.22
CA ASP A 90 10.53 -11.56 12.99
C ASP A 90 9.32 -11.78 12.07
N ASP A 91 8.38 -12.58 12.56
CA ASP A 91 7.23 -13.05 11.80
C ASP A 91 6.18 -11.97 11.55
N ALA A 92 6.00 -11.03 12.49
CA ALA A 92 5.09 -9.91 12.29
C ALA A 92 5.53 -9.02 11.12
N THR A 93 6.84 -8.77 10.98
CA THR A 93 7.42 -8.04 9.85
C THR A 93 7.25 -8.81 8.53
N ARG A 94 7.54 -10.13 8.54
CA ARG A 94 7.34 -10.99 7.37
C ARG A 94 5.89 -10.99 6.89
N LYS A 95 4.94 -11.11 7.83
CA LYS A 95 3.51 -11.14 7.53
C LYS A 95 3.02 -9.85 6.89
N GLU A 96 3.39 -8.69 7.41
CA GLU A 96 2.99 -7.40 6.82
C GLU A 96 3.61 -7.20 5.43
N ALA A 97 4.88 -7.58 5.24
CA ALA A 97 5.50 -7.52 3.92
C ALA A 97 4.79 -8.45 2.91
N LEU A 98 4.55 -9.72 3.28
CA LEU A 98 3.81 -10.67 2.45
C LEU A 98 2.39 -10.19 2.13
N ASN A 99 1.69 -9.59 3.10
CA ASN A 99 0.37 -9.01 2.90
C ASN A 99 0.39 -7.86 1.87
N ALA A 100 1.40 -6.98 1.94
CA ALA A 100 1.59 -5.91 0.96
C ALA A 100 1.91 -6.46 -0.44
N ILE A 101 2.74 -7.51 -0.55
CA ILE A 101 3.00 -8.19 -1.83
C ILE A 101 1.70 -8.82 -2.37
N ILE A 102 0.89 -9.46 -1.53
CA ILE A 102 -0.41 -10.02 -1.94
C ILE A 102 -1.33 -8.94 -2.50
N ALA A 103 -1.35 -7.76 -1.87
CA ALA A 103 -2.12 -6.65 -2.36
C ALA A 103 -1.60 -6.23 -3.74
N LEU A 104 -0.32 -5.93 -3.91
CA LEU A 104 0.24 -5.54 -5.21
C LEU A 104 0.04 -6.61 -6.30
N ALA A 105 0.18 -7.89 -5.97
CA ALA A 105 0.06 -9.00 -6.91
C ALA A 105 -1.35 -9.22 -7.49
N ARG A 106 -2.33 -8.36 -7.18
CA ARG A 106 -3.66 -8.38 -7.81
C ARG A 106 -3.69 -7.72 -9.20
N ALA A 107 -2.74 -6.85 -9.53
CA ALA A 107 -2.54 -6.35 -10.90
C ALA A 107 -1.43 -7.14 -11.58
N ASP A 108 -1.60 -7.50 -12.86
CA ASP A 108 -0.58 -8.24 -13.59
C ASP A 108 0.72 -7.45 -13.75
N GLU A 109 0.63 -6.18 -14.16
CA GLU A 109 1.79 -5.32 -14.34
C GLU A 109 2.63 -5.17 -13.05
N ALA A 110 1.97 -5.09 -11.89
CA ALA A 110 2.64 -5.02 -10.60
C ALA A 110 3.36 -6.34 -10.22
N VAL A 111 2.87 -7.50 -10.68
CA VAL A 111 3.57 -8.78 -10.48
C VAL A 111 4.85 -8.81 -11.29
N GLY A 112 4.87 -8.25 -12.51
CA GLY A 112 6.10 -8.09 -13.29
C GLY A 112 7.15 -7.29 -12.51
N ALA A 113 6.77 -6.15 -11.92
CA ALA A 113 7.66 -5.35 -11.09
C ALA A 113 8.14 -6.10 -9.82
N LEU A 114 7.25 -6.85 -9.15
CA LEU A 114 7.62 -7.69 -8.00
C LEU A 114 8.59 -8.81 -8.40
N HIS A 115 8.39 -9.41 -9.58
CA HIS A 115 9.27 -10.45 -10.10
C HIS A 115 10.67 -9.89 -10.36
N SER A 116 10.77 -8.73 -11.02
CA SER A 116 12.03 -8.00 -11.24
C SER A 116 12.71 -7.60 -9.92
N ALA A 117 11.94 -7.30 -8.88
CA ALA A 117 12.46 -7.01 -7.54
C ALA A 117 12.98 -8.26 -6.78
N GLY A 118 12.83 -9.46 -7.35
CA GLY A 118 13.27 -10.71 -6.71
C GLY A 118 12.27 -11.27 -5.70
N ALA A 119 10.99 -10.93 -5.80
CA ALA A 119 9.97 -11.37 -4.84
C ALA A 119 9.90 -12.90 -4.71
N VAL A 120 10.02 -13.65 -5.81
CA VAL A 120 9.96 -15.13 -5.78
C VAL A 120 11.06 -15.69 -4.88
N SER A 121 12.30 -15.24 -5.07
CA SER A 121 13.44 -15.67 -4.25
C SER A 121 13.27 -15.29 -2.78
N ALA A 122 12.81 -14.07 -2.49
CA ALA A 122 12.57 -13.61 -1.12
C ALA A 122 11.45 -14.42 -0.43
N ILE A 123 10.36 -14.72 -1.14
CA ILE A 123 9.24 -15.53 -0.63
C ILE A 123 9.70 -16.97 -0.34
N MET A 124 10.50 -17.57 -1.22
CA MET A 124 11.04 -18.92 -1.00
C MET A 124 12.03 -18.97 0.17
N ALA A 125 12.85 -17.92 0.35
CA ALA A 125 13.80 -17.82 1.45
C ALA A 125 13.13 -17.49 2.80
N THR A 126 11.86 -17.08 2.80
CA THR A 126 11.13 -16.77 4.03
C THR A 126 10.93 -18.06 4.84
N PRO A 127 11.43 -18.15 6.09
CA PRO A 127 11.31 -19.35 6.89
C PRO A 127 9.85 -19.66 7.25
N GLU A 128 9.57 -20.94 7.52
CA GLU A 128 8.29 -21.33 8.11
C GLU A 128 8.16 -20.75 9.51
N SER A 129 6.95 -20.35 9.86
CA SER A 129 6.62 -19.88 11.22
C SER A 129 5.88 -20.97 11.97
N ALA A 130 6.37 -21.31 13.16
CA ALA A 130 5.67 -22.22 14.07
C ALA A 130 4.46 -21.55 14.74
N GLU A 131 4.43 -20.20 14.80
CA GLU A 131 3.44 -19.43 15.53
C GLU A 131 2.38 -18.80 14.61
N ASP A 132 2.73 -18.50 13.36
CA ASP A 132 1.85 -17.82 12.41
C ASP A 132 1.69 -18.58 11.09
N ALA A 133 0.68 -19.46 11.06
CA ALA A 133 0.33 -20.25 9.89
C ALA A 133 -0.10 -19.41 8.66
N GLU A 134 -0.48 -18.13 8.85
CA GLU A 134 -0.86 -17.26 7.73
C GLU A 134 0.36 -16.91 6.86
N ILE A 135 1.57 -16.87 7.42
CA ILE A 135 2.80 -16.65 6.64
C ILE A 135 2.92 -17.70 5.54
N GLU A 136 2.73 -18.98 5.87
CA GLU A 136 2.90 -20.04 4.89
C GLU A 136 1.72 -20.12 3.91
N LYS A 137 0.52 -19.74 4.36
CA LYS A 137 -0.61 -19.54 3.45
C LYS A 137 -0.34 -18.40 2.44
N TYR A 138 0.26 -17.29 2.89
CA TYR A 138 0.58 -16.14 2.05
C TYR A 138 1.66 -16.48 1.02
N LYS A 139 2.74 -17.15 1.45
CA LYS A 139 3.79 -17.66 0.57
C LYS A 139 3.22 -18.55 -0.53
N ARG A 140 2.43 -19.59 -0.18
CA ARG A 140 1.79 -20.47 -1.17
C ARG A 140 0.91 -19.72 -2.16
N LYS A 141 0.10 -18.77 -1.67
CA LYS A 141 -0.78 -17.96 -2.51
C LYS A 141 0.03 -17.13 -3.53
N LEU A 142 1.10 -16.50 -3.07
CA LEU A 142 1.96 -15.69 -3.93
C LEU A 142 2.71 -16.54 -4.96
N LEU A 143 3.34 -17.63 -4.54
CA LEU A 143 4.07 -18.52 -5.46
C LEU A 143 3.15 -19.09 -6.53
N LYS A 144 1.90 -19.44 -6.18
CA LYS A 144 0.88 -19.80 -7.17
C LYS A 144 0.62 -18.64 -8.15
N ARG A 145 0.41 -17.43 -7.64
CA ARG A 145 0.14 -16.24 -8.46
C ARG A 145 1.27 -15.91 -9.45
N PHE A 146 2.53 -15.96 -9.02
CA PHE A 146 3.68 -15.75 -9.90
C PHE A 146 3.77 -16.84 -10.99
N ARG A 147 3.50 -18.09 -10.63
CA ARG A 147 3.52 -19.20 -11.58
C ARG A 147 2.40 -19.06 -12.64
N ASP A 148 1.19 -18.72 -12.20
CA ASP A 148 0.03 -18.59 -13.09
C ASP A 148 0.25 -17.45 -14.12
N MET A 149 0.99 -16.40 -13.75
CA MET A 149 1.42 -15.34 -14.68
C MET A 149 2.39 -15.83 -15.76
N ASN A 150 3.46 -16.54 -15.37
CA ASN A 150 4.46 -17.03 -16.32
C ASN A 150 3.85 -17.96 -17.38
N TYR A 151 2.82 -18.73 -17.01
CA TYR A 151 2.07 -19.55 -17.98
C TYR A 151 1.19 -18.71 -18.92
N GLY A 152 0.61 -17.60 -18.44
CA GLY A 152 -0.16 -16.68 -19.29
C GLY A 152 0.70 -15.98 -20.35
N GLU A 153 1.89 -15.52 -19.98
CA GLU A 153 2.82 -14.86 -20.91
C GLU A 153 3.41 -15.83 -21.95
N SER A 154 3.65 -17.09 -21.58
CA SER A 154 4.18 -18.11 -22.50
C SER A 154 3.13 -18.72 -23.45
N SER A 155 1.85 -18.42 -23.24
CA SER A 155 0.72 -18.91 -24.05
C SER A 155 0.15 -17.87 -25.02
N SER A 156 0.72 -16.66 -25.05
CA SER A 156 0.29 -15.52 -25.87
C SER A 156 1.32 -15.21 -26.96
#